data_AF-A0A2V2PL15-F1
#
_entry.id   AF-A0A2V2PL15-F1
#
_cell.length_a   1.000
_cell.length_b   1.000
_cell.length_c   1.000
_cell.angle_alpha   90.00
_cell.angle_beta   90.00
_cell.angle_gamma   90.00
#
_symmetry.space_group_name_H-M   'P 1'
#
loop_
_entity.id
_entity.type
_entity.pdbx_description
1 polymer ?
#
loop_
_entity_poly.entity_id
_entity_poly.type
_entity_poly.pdbx_seq_one_letter_code
_entity_poly.pdbx_strand_id
1 'polypeptide(L)' 'AVGATFAAAADAELAAARPLPDNGYKVPLMRDLIVSVLTELAEGGAR' A
#
# COMPACT_ATOMS: atom_id res chain seq x y z
N ALA A 1 -5.62 13.93 -5.06
CA ALA A 1 -6.64 13.25 -4.23
C ALA A 1 -5.94 12.35 -3.23
N VAL A 2 -6.53 12.13 -2.05
CA VAL A 2 -5.93 11.43 -0.90
C VAL A 2 -5.29 10.08 -1.27
N GLY A 3 -5.91 9.28 -2.15
CA GLY A 3 -5.34 8.02 -2.62
C GLY A 3 -3.99 8.13 -3.32
N ALA A 4 -3.73 9.23 -4.06
CA ALA A 4 -2.43 9.46 -4.71
C ALA A 4 -1.32 9.74 -3.68
N THR A 5 -1.66 10.40 -2.57
CA THR A 5 -0.74 10.64 -1.45
C THR A 5 -0.38 9.33 -0.75
N PHE A 6 -1.37 8.46 -0.50
CA PHE A 6 -1.11 7.14 0.09
C PHE A 6 -0.31 6.23 -0.83
N ALA A 7 -0.55 6.30 -2.15
CA ALA A 7 0.22 5.56 -3.13
C ALA A 7 1.71 5.96 -3.10
N ALA A 8 2.00 7.25 -3.08
CA ALA A 8 3.37 7.75 -2.97
C ALA A 8 4.04 7.34 -1.64
N ALA A 9 3.30 7.34 -0.53
CA ALA A 9 3.81 6.87 0.76
C ALA A 9 4.10 5.36 0.77
N ALA A 10 3.20 4.55 0.19
CA ALA A 10 3.40 3.10 0.06
C ALA A 10 4.60 2.77 -0.83
N ASP A 11 4.79 3.51 -1.94
CA ASP A 11 5.94 3.38 -2.83
C ASP A 11 7.26 3.72 -2.10
N ALA A 12 7.26 4.76 -1.27
CA ALA A 12 8.43 5.14 -0.47
C ALA A 12 8.77 4.11 0.61
N GLU A 13 7.78 3.58 1.33
CA GLU A 13 7.97 2.56 2.37
C GLU A 13 8.51 1.25 1.77
N LEU A 14 7.97 0.82 0.63
CA LEU A 14 8.31 -0.45 0.00
C LEU A 14 9.59 -0.41 -0.84
N ALA A 15 10.21 0.77 -1.03
CA ALA A 15 11.39 0.94 -1.88
C ALA A 15 12.59 0.08 -1.44
N ALA A 16 12.71 -0.23 -0.15
CA ALA A 16 13.77 -1.07 0.39
C ALA A 16 13.46 -2.58 0.36
N ALA A 17 12.24 -2.98 -0.05
CA ALA A 17 11.81 -4.37 -0.03
C ALA A 17 12.69 -5.24 -0.94
N ARG A 18 13.15 -6.37 -0.40
CA ARG A 18 13.91 -7.39 -1.13
C ARG A 18 13.14 -8.70 -1.08
N PRO A 19 12.25 -8.95 -2.05
CA PRO A 19 11.48 -10.18 -2.06
C PRO A 19 12.37 -11.40 -2.26
N LEU A 20 11.93 -12.51 -1.65
CA LEU A 20 12.45 -13.86 -1.86
C LEU A 20 11.72 -14.52 -3.04
N PRO A 21 12.25 -15.62 -3.62
CA PRO A 21 11.70 -16.25 -4.82
C PRO A 21 10.18 -16.47 -4.80
N ASP A 22 9.63 -16.87 -3.66
CA ASP A 22 8.22 -17.25 -3.55
C ASP A 22 7.29 -16.14 -3.04
N ASN A 23 7.82 -14.94 -2.78
CA ASN A 23 7.04 -13.86 -2.18
C ASN A 23 7.11 -12.51 -2.91
N GLY A 24 7.68 -12.47 -4.12
CA GLY A 24 7.73 -11.26 -4.96
C GLY A 24 6.38 -10.60 -5.16
N TYR A 25 5.31 -11.39 -5.26
CA TYR A 25 3.94 -10.88 -5.41
C TYR A 25 3.44 -10.07 -4.19
N LYS A 26 4.06 -10.24 -3.01
CA LYS A 26 3.61 -9.54 -1.79
C LYS A 26 3.94 -8.06 -1.81
N VAL A 27 4.96 -7.63 -2.56
CA VAL A 27 5.33 -6.21 -2.64
C VAL A 27 4.23 -5.37 -3.31
N PRO A 28 3.77 -5.68 -4.55
CA PRO A 28 2.64 -4.95 -5.14
C PRO A 28 1.33 -5.16 -4.36
N LEU A 29 1.08 -6.37 -3.82
CA LEU A 29 -0.10 -6.60 -2.98
C LEU A 29 -0.13 -5.69 -1.74
N MET A 30 0.99 -5.54 -1.04
CA MET A 30 1.08 -4.67 0.14
C MET A 30 0.85 -3.20 -0.22
N ARG A 31 1.39 -2.75 -1.35
CA ARG A 31 1.14 -1.40 -1.86
C ARG A 31 -0.35 -1.12 -2.01
N ASP A 32 -1.06 -2.01 -2.70
CA ASP A 32 -2.48 -1.85 -2.98
C ASP A 32 -3.33 -1.94 -1.70
N LEU A 33 -2.96 -2.83 -0.78
CA LEU A 33 -3.61 -2.93 0.52
C LEU A 33 -3.45 -1.66 1.36
N ILE A 34 -2.24 -1.07 1.41
CA ILE A 34 -1.98 0.19 2.12
C ILE A 34 -2.88 1.30 1.57
N VAL A 35 -2.90 1.47 0.25
CA VAL A 35 -3.73 2.50 -0.40
C VAL A 35 -5.22 2.27 -0.12
N SER A 36 -5.69 1.03 -0.25
CA SER A 36 -7.09 0.68 -0.03
C SER A 36 -7.53 0.97 1.41
N VAL A 37 -6.81 0.46 2.40
CA VAL A 37 -7.18 0.58 3.82
C VAL A 37 -7.11 2.03 4.28
N LEU A 38 -6.05 2.76 3.92
CA LEU A 38 -5.92 4.16 4.32
C LEU A 38 -6.97 5.05 3.65
N THR A 39 -7.36 4.74 2.41
CA THR A 39 -8.46 5.44 1.74
C THR A 39 -9.78 5.19 2.45
N GLU A 40 -10.09 3.93 2.78
CA GLU A 40 -11.31 3.56 3.51
C GLU A 40 -11.41 4.30 4.86
N LEU A 41 -10.32 4.29 5.63
CA LEU A 41 -10.24 5.00 6.91
C LEU A 41 -10.38 6.51 6.77
N ALA A 42 -9.78 7.11 5.74
CA ALA A 42 -9.88 8.54 5.47
C ALA A 42 -11.29 8.97 5.05
N GLU A 43 -12.05 8.07 4.41
CA GLU A 43 -13.44 8.27 4.01
C GLU A 43 -14.43 8.01 5.16
N GLY A 44 -13.94 7.61 6.33
CA GLY A 44 -14.78 7.31 7.50
C GLY A 44 -15.43 5.92 7.46
N GLY A 45 -14.99 5.05 6.54
CA GLY A 45 -15.32 3.63 6.54
C GLY A 45 -14.49 2.91 7.59
N ALA A 46 -15.05 2.72 8.78
CA ALA A 46 -14.64 1.63 9.64
C ALA A 46 -15.74 0.59 9.57
N ARG A 47 -15.43 -0.60 9.05
CA ARG A 47 -16.35 -1.75 9.08
C ARG A 47 -16.65 -2.17 10.51
#